data_AF-A0A3C1FWK8-F1
#
_entry.id   AF-A0A3C1FWK8-F1
#
_cell.length_a   1.000
_cell.length_b   1.000
_cell.length_c   1.000
_cell.angle_alpha   90.00
_cell.angle_beta   90.00
_cell.angle_gamma   90.00
#
_symmetry.space_group_name_H-M   'P 1'
#
loop_
_entity.id
_entity.type
_entity.pdbx_description
1 polymer ?
#
loop_
_entity_poly.entity_id
_entity_poly.type
_entity_poly.pdbx_seq_one_letter_code
_entity_poly.pdbx_strand_id
1 'polypeptide(L)'
;MCYIFTITFTHHAVRAIHDRRSREEEGREMPTLEAVKRMKESINKYKKTSTVHELEFTLYAPDANKVCIAGQFNDWDTKSMPMKKSKDGSWRIKMKLPLGKYEYKYFVDGAWAQDIAGAEMIPNPFGTSNCVINVQ
;
A
#
# COMPACT_ATOMS: atom_id res chain seq x y z
N MET A 1 -5.85 -2.55 -67.32
CA MET A 1 -6.16 -1.53 -66.30
C MET A 1 -5.92 -2.11 -64.91
N CYS A 2 -5.58 -1.27 -63.93
CA CYS A 2 -5.48 -1.55 -62.48
C CYS A 2 -4.22 -2.28 -61.98
N TYR A 3 -3.09 -1.58 -61.78
CA TYR A 3 -2.11 -1.95 -60.73
C TYR A 3 -1.07 -0.86 -60.35
N ILE A 4 -1.17 0.38 -60.88
CA ILE A 4 -0.13 1.42 -60.67
C ILE A 4 -0.59 2.57 -59.74
N PHE A 5 -1.87 2.63 -59.34
CA PHE A 5 -2.41 3.73 -58.52
C PHE A 5 -2.52 3.45 -57.01
N THR A 6 -2.09 2.29 -56.51
CA THR A 6 -2.17 1.94 -55.07
C THR A 6 -0.86 2.13 -54.31
N ILE A 7 0.28 2.28 -54.99
CA ILE A 7 1.61 2.29 -54.33
C ILE A 7 1.99 3.67 -53.77
N THR A 8 1.45 4.77 -54.31
CA THR A 8 1.78 6.11 -53.83
C THR A 8 1.10 6.48 -52.51
N PHE A 9 -0.07 5.91 -52.21
CA PHE A 9 -0.82 6.25 -50.99
C PHE A 9 -0.26 5.57 -49.73
N THR A 10 0.28 4.35 -49.84
CA THR A 10 0.97 3.68 -48.72
C THR A 10 2.38 4.20 -48.48
N HIS A 11 3.09 4.68 -49.52
CA HIS A 11 4.42 5.29 -49.34
C HIS A 11 4.38 6.65 -48.64
N HIS A 12 3.28 7.41 -48.74
CA HIS A 12 3.16 8.69 -48.02
C HIS A 12 2.82 8.48 -46.53
N ALA A 13 1.98 7.49 -46.21
CA ALA A 13 1.61 7.17 -44.83
C ALA A 13 2.79 6.59 -44.01
N VAL A 14 3.63 5.75 -44.62
CA VAL A 14 4.81 5.18 -43.92
C VAL A 14 5.86 6.25 -43.62
N ARG A 15 6.06 7.23 -44.51
CA ARG A 15 6.93 8.38 -44.26
C ARG A 15 6.41 9.26 -43.12
N ALA A 16 5.09 9.49 -43.04
CA ALA A 16 4.49 10.24 -41.94
C ALA A 16 4.60 9.51 -40.59
N ILE A 17 4.49 8.17 -40.55
CA ILE A 17 4.66 7.38 -39.32
C ILE A 17 6.12 7.36 -38.88
N HIS A 18 7.07 7.24 -39.81
CA HIS A 18 8.50 7.27 -39.49
C HIS A 18 8.93 8.67 -39.02
N ASP A 19 8.41 9.73 -39.63
CA ASP A 19 8.71 11.13 -39.28
C ASP A 19 8.03 11.56 -37.95
N ARG A 20 6.83 11.04 -37.68
CA ARG A 20 6.09 11.29 -36.42
C ARG A 20 6.73 10.58 -35.22
N ARG A 21 7.29 9.39 -35.43
CA ARG A 21 8.06 8.65 -34.41
C ARG A 21 9.38 9.36 -34.06
N SER A 22 10.01 10.02 -35.03
CA SER A 22 11.23 10.81 -34.81
C SER A 22 10.96 12.08 -33.98
N ARG A 23 9.81 12.75 -34.17
CA ARG A 23 9.46 13.96 -33.40
C ARG A 23 9.01 13.70 -31.96
N GLU A 24 8.45 12.53 -31.65
CA GLU A 24 8.04 12.18 -30.28
C GLU A 24 9.22 11.71 -29.39
N GLU A 25 10.35 11.31 -29.99
CA GLU A 25 11.58 10.99 -29.26
C GLU A 25 12.48 12.22 -29.02
N GLU A 26 12.41 13.23 -29.90
CA GLU A 26 13.25 14.45 -29.83
C GLU A 26 12.93 15.39 -28.66
N GLY A 27 11.78 15.24 -28.00
CA GLY A 27 11.38 16.03 -26.83
C GLY A 27 11.51 15.32 -25.48
N ARG A 28 11.89 14.04 -25.48
CA ARG A 28 12.03 13.26 -24.24
C ARG A 28 13.49 13.35 -23.80
N GLU A 29 13.83 14.44 -23.12
CA GLU A 29 15.14 14.59 -22.48
C GLU A 29 15.38 13.37 -21.59
N MET A 30 16.30 12.48 -22.01
CA MET A 30 16.63 11.28 -21.28
C MET A 30 17.17 11.71 -19.91
N PRO A 31 16.64 11.16 -18.79
CA PRO A 31 17.13 11.52 -17.48
C PRO A 31 18.63 11.28 -17.44
N THR A 32 19.38 12.27 -16.97
CA THR A 32 20.85 12.21 -16.91
C THR A 32 21.28 10.94 -16.19
N LEU A 33 22.46 10.40 -16.53
CA LEU A 33 23.00 9.20 -15.87
C LEU A 33 23.03 9.35 -14.34
N GLU A 34 23.26 10.56 -13.85
CA GLU A 34 23.19 10.92 -12.43
C GLU A 34 21.77 10.87 -11.87
N ALA A 35 20.75 11.34 -12.62
CA ALA A 35 19.36 11.23 -12.22
C ALA A 35 18.88 9.77 -12.17
N VAL A 36 19.23 8.96 -13.18
CA VAL A 36 18.93 7.51 -13.20
C VAL A 36 19.63 6.79 -12.06
N LYS A 37 20.89 7.16 -11.76
CA LYS A 37 21.66 6.58 -10.66
C LYS A 37 21.04 6.93 -9.31
N ARG A 38 20.70 8.19 -9.05
CA ARG A 38 20.01 8.63 -7.82
C ARG A 38 18.68 7.92 -7.61
N MET A 39 17.90 7.73 -8.68
CA MET A 39 16.63 6.99 -8.63
C MET A 39 16.84 5.51 -8.33
N LYS A 40 17.85 4.87 -8.96
CA LYS A 40 18.20 3.47 -8.66
C LYS A 40 18.70 3.31 -7.22
N GLU A 41 19.47 4.26 -6.72
CA GLU A 41 19.98 4.28 -5.35
C GLU A 41 18.84 4.46 -4.34
N SER A 42 17.87 5.34 -4.59
CA SER A 42 16.70 5.52 -3.73
C SER A 42 15.79 4.28 -3.72
N ILE A 43 15.58 3.65 -4.88
CA ILE A 43 14.83 2.39 -4.98
C ILE A 43 15.56 1.28 -4.23
N ASN A 44 16.88 1.15 -4.39
CA ASN A 44 17.66 0.13 -3.71
C ASN A 44 17.71 0.36 -2.19
N LYS A 45 17.82 1.63 -1.76
CA LYS A 45 17.72 2.03 -0.36
C LYS A 45 16.37 1.62 0.24
N TYR A 46 15.26 1.90 -0.46
CA TYR A 46 13.92 1.54 -0.03
C TYR A 46 13.68 0.02 0.01
N LYS A 47 14.20 -0.72 -0.97
CA LYS A 47 14.21 -2.20 -0.97
C LYS A 47 15.00 -2.76 0.21
N LYS A 48 16.10 -2.09 0.61
CA LYS A 48 16.96 -2.51 1.72
C LYS A 48 16.34 -2.27 3.11
N THR A 49 15.41 -1.33 3.24
CA THR A 49 14.65 -1.06 4.48
C THR A 49 13.36 -1.86 4.64
N SER A 50 12.95 -2.65 3.64
CA SER A 50 11.66 -3.36 3.65
C SER A 50 11.72 -4.75 4.30
N THR A 51 12.33 -4.86 5.48
CA THR A 51 12.17 -6.06 6.32
C THR A 51 10.75 -6.07 6.85
N VAL A 52 9.89 -6.91 6.26
CA VAL A 52 8.52 -7.14 6.72
C VAL A 52 8.51 -8.23 7.79
N HIS A 53 7.90 -7.93 8.93
CA HIS A 53 7.72 -8.88 10.03
C HIS A 53 6.27 -9.32 10.08
N GLU A 54 6.06 -10.63 10.24
CA GLU A 54 4.72 -11.17 10.48
C GLU A 54 4.36 -11.02 11.96
N LEU A 55 3.21 -10.41 12.21
CA LEU A 55 2.68 -10.16 13.55
C LEU A 55 1.29 -10.76 13.66
N GLU A 56 0.95 -11.25 14.86
CA GLU A 56 -0.38 -11.71 15.21
C GLU A 56 -1.02 -10.76 16.22
N PHE A 57 -2.08 -10.10 15.82
CA PHE A 57 -2.89 -9.26 16.69
C PHE A 57 -3.98 -10.10 17.33
N THR A 58 -4.14 -9.99 18.64
CA THR A 58 -5.13 -10.75 19.41
C THR A 58 -5.95 -9.83 20.30
N LEU A 59 -7.26 -10.09 20.38
CA LEU A 59 -8.18 -9.42 21.29
C LEU A 59 -9.08 -10.47 21.95
N TYR A 60 -9.18 -10.47 23.28
CA TYR A 60 -10.17 -11.29 23.98
C TYR A 60 -11.51 -10.54 24.03
N ALA A 61 -12.52 -11.03 23.33
CA ALA A 61 -13.86 -10.45 23.28
C ALA A 61 -14.90 -11.55 22.97
N PRO A 62 -15.24 -12.40 23.95
CA PRO A 62 -16.06 -13.58 23.75
C PRO A 62 -17.49 -13.25 23.28
N ASP A 63 -18.02 -12.10 23.71
CA ASP A 63 -19.40 -11.68 23.41
C ASP A 63 -19.51 -10.88 22.11
N ALA A 64 -18.37 -10.50 21.50
CA ALA A 64 -18.38 -9.73 20.25
C ALA A 64 -18.90 -10.59 19.08
N ASN A 65 -19.55 -9.93 18.12
CA ASN A 65 -20.03 -10.55 16.89
C ASN A 65 -19.12 -10.24 15.69
N LYS A 66 -18.49 -9.07 15.70
CA LYS A 66 -17.57 -8.60 14.66
C LYS A 66 -16.45 -7.79 15.29
N VAL A 67 -15.22 -8.14 14.95
CA VAL A 67 -14.03 -7.37 15.31
C VAL A 67 -13.23 -7.08 14.04
N CYS A 68 -12.87 -5.81 13.87
CA CYS A 68 -11.92 -5.35 12.87
C CYS A 68 -10.76 -4.66 13.56
N ILE A 69 -9.58 -4.69 12.95
CA ILE A 69 -8.45 -3.86 13.37
C ILE A 69 -8.31 -2.69 12.40
N ALA A 70 -8.05 -1.49 12.92
CA ALA A 70 -7.80 -0.29 12.14
C ALA A 70 -6.57 0.44 12.69
N GLY A 71 -5.79 1.06 11.82
CA GLY A 71 -4.58 1.77 12.19
C GLY A 71 -3.92 2.46 11.02
N GLN A 72 -2.71 2.96 11.23
CA GLN A 72 -1.95 3.68 10.19
C GLN A 72 -1.66 2.82 8.95
N PHE A 73 -1.62 1.50 9.07
CA PHE A 73 -1.35 0.58 7.97
C PHE A 73 -2.56 0.35 7.04
N ASN A 74 -3.77 0.76 7.43
CA ASN A 74 -4.98 0.63 6.61
C ASN A 74 -5.84 1.92 6.63
N ASP A 75 -5.19 3.07 6.83
CA ASP A 75 -5.83 4.39 6.84
C ASP A 75 -7.03 4.48 7.80
N TRP A 76 -6.95 3.78 8.93
CA TRP A 76 -8.02 3.71 9.95
C TRP A 76 -9.37 3.16 9.44
N ASP A 77 -9.37 2.38 8.35
CA ASP A 77 -10.58 1.72 7.85
C ASP A 77 -11.05 0.62 8.82
N THR A 78 -12.27 0.79 9.34
CA THR A 78 -12.92 -0.12 10.30
C THR A 78 -13.52 -1.38 9.66
N LYS A 79 -13.40 -1.55 8.35
CA LYS A 79 -14.02 -2.65 7.60
C LYS A 79 -13.03 -3.51 6.80
N SER A 80 -11.89 -2.96 6.39
CA SER A 80 -10.94 -3.64 5.49
C SER A 80 -10.23 -4.85 6.12
N MET A 81 -10.07 -4.90 7.44
CA MET A 81 -9.32 -5.94 8.13
C MET A 81 -10.12 -6.65 9.24
N PRO A 82 -11.09 -7.51 8.89
CA PRO A 82 -11.84 -8.32 9.86
C PRO A 82 -10.96 -9.40 10.50
N MET A 83 -11.12 -9.59 11.81
CA MET A 83 -10.43 -10.62 12.59
C MET A 83 -11.24 -11.91 12.64
N LYS A 84 -10.57 -13.04 12.91
CA LYS A 84 -11.22 -14.35 13.05
C LYS A 84 -11.47 -14.67 14.52
N LYS A 85 -12.71 -15.01 14.87
CA LYS A 85 -13.09 -15.49 16.20
C LYS A 85 -12.65 -16.95 16.39
N SER A 86 -11.96 -17.22 17.47
CA SER A 86 -11.55 -18.53 17.94
C SER A 86 -12.56 -19.08 18.95
N LYS A 87 -12.54 -20.40 19.18
CA LYS A 87 -13.46 -21.08 20.10
C LYS A 87 -13.31 -20.63 21.56
N ASP A 88 -12.13 -20.13 21.92
CA ASP A 88 -11.79 -19.61 23.25
C ASP A 88 -12.32 -18.17 23.48
N GLY A 89 -13.00 -17.56 22.51
CA GLY A 89 -13.45 -16.17 22.59
C GLY A 89 -12.40 -15.12 22.20
N SER A 90 -11.21 -15.55 21.77
CA SER A 90 -10.18 -14.67 21.22
C SER A 90 -10.41 -14.37 19.75
N TRP A 91 -10.12 -13.15 19.33
CA TRP A 91 -10.11 -12.69 17.95
C TRP A 91 -8.67 -12.54 17.49
N ARG A 92 -8.34 -13.04 16.30
CA ARG A 92 -6.97 -13.03 15.78
C ARG A 92 -6.87 -12.60 14.32
N ILE A 93 -5.80 -11.91 13.97
CA ILE A 93 -5.40 -11.64 12.59
C ILE A 93 -3.88 -11.63 12.48
N LYS A 94 -3.36 -12.26 11.41
CA LYS A 94 -1.94 -12.24 11.07
C LYS A 94 -1.71 -11.30 9.91
N MET A 95 -0.73 -10.42 10.02
CA MET A 95 -0.36 -9.50 8.94
C MET A 95 1.13 -9.20 8.95
N LYS A 96 1.64 -8.78 7.79
CA LYS A 96 3.04 -8.41 7.61
C LYS A 96 3.15 -6.90 7.59
N LEU A 97 3.92 -6.35 8.53
CA LEU A 97 4.20 -4.92 8.62
C LEU A 97 5.70 -4.66 8.42
N PRO A 98 6.09 -3.63 7.66
CA PRO A 98 7.47 -3.15 7.65
C PRO A 98 7.90 -2.68 9.04
N LEU A 99 9.21 -2.67 9.28
CA LEU A 99 9.79 -2.02 10.46
C LEU A 99 9.25 -0.60 10.65
N GLY A 100 8.88 -0.27 11.88
CA GLY A 100 8.29 1.03 12.19
C GLY A 100 7.40 1.02 13.43
N LYS A 101 6.99 2.21 13.85
CA LYS A 101 6.02 2.43 14.92
C LYS A 101 4.66 2.68 14.29
N TYR A 102 3.64 1.92 14.69
CA TYR A 102 2.28 2.06 14.18
C TYR A 102 1.29 2.27 15.31
N GLU A 103 0.35 3.18 15.09
CA GLU A 103 -0.85 3.31 15.90
C GLU A 103 -1.97 2.44 15.32
N TYR A 104 -2.73 1.80 16.21
CA TYR A 104 -3.88 0.97 15.86
C TYR A 104 -4.94 0.94 16.97
N LYS A 105 -6.12 0.45 16.64
CA LYS A 105 -7.23 0.24 17.57
C LYS A 105 -8.18 -0.84 17.04
N TYR A 106 -8.87 -1.53 17.95
CA TYR A 106 -9.91 -2.50 17.58
C TYR A 106 -11.27 -1.83 17.47
N PHE A 107 -12.01 -2.20 16.43
CA PHE A 107 -13.39 -1.81 16.21
C PHE A 107 -14.29 -3.02 16.42
N VAL A 108 -15.09 -2.98 17.48
CA VAL A 108 -15.89 -4.10 17.99
C VAL A 108 -17.35 -3.72 17.90
N ASP A 109 -18.14 -4.46 17.13
CA ASP A 109 -19.61 -4.30 17.03
C ASP A 109 -20.10 -2.85 16.81
N GLY A 110 -19.33 -2.04 16.08
CA GLY A 110 -19.70 -0.66 15.79
C GLY A 110 -19.07 0.40 16.70
N ALA A 111 -18.24 0.01 17.66
CA ALA A 111 -17.59 0.91 18.61
C ALA A 111 -16.07 0.68 18.70
N TRP A 112 -15.34 1.73 19.06
CA TRP A 112 -13.91 1.66 19.32
C TRP A 112 -13.64 1.06 20.70
N ALA A 113 -12.77 0.05 20.79
CA ALA A 113 -12.36 -0.54 22.06
C ALA A 113 -11.53 0.47 22.89
N GLN A 114 -11.85 0.66 24.16
CA GLN A 114 -11.24 1.72 24.97
C GLN A 114 -9.99 1.28 25.75
N ASP A 115 -9.93 0.03 26.20
CA ASP A 115 -8.85 -0.46 27.06
C ASP A 115 -8.42 -1.87 26.64
N ILE A 116 -7.26 -1.96 25.99
CA ILE A 116 -6.67 -3.24 25.59
C ILE A 116 -5.58 -3.60 26.60
N ALA A 117 -5.85 -4.63 27.41
CA ALA A 117 -4.93 -5.07 28.44
C ALA A 117 -3.54 -5.41 27.85
N GLY A 118 -2.49 -4.81 28.42
CA GLY A 118 -1.11 -5.05 28.02
C GLY A 118 -0.63 -4.29 26.77
N ALA A 119 -1.48 -3.47 26.14
CA ALA A 119 -1.05 -2.63 25.02
C ALA A 119 -0.44 -1.30 25.53
N GLU A 120 0.67 -0.88 24.92
CA GLU A 120 1.13 0.51 25.02
C GLU A 120 0.09 1.40 24.34
N MET A 121 -0.27 2.52 24.98
CA MET A 121 -1.30 3.42 24.46
C MET A 121 -0.83 4.87 24.49
N ILE A 122 -1.22 5.65 23.48
CA ILE A 122 -0.97 7.09 23.40
C ILE A 122 -2.28 7.87 23.22
N PRO A 123 -2.43 9.07 23.82
CA PRO A 123 -3.62 9.90 23.64
C PRO A 123 -3.84 10.27 22.17
N ASN A 124 -5.10 10.27 21.74
CA ASN A 124 -5.51 10.73 20.42
C ASN A 124 -6.36 12.02 20.50
N PRO A 125 -6.56 12.73 19.38
CA PRO A 125 -7.33 13.99 19.35
C PRO A 125 -8.81 13.88 19.74
N PHE A 126 -9.34 12.66 19.89
CA PHE A 126 -10.75 12.38 20.20
C PHE A 126 -10.99 12.12 21.69
N GLY A 127 -10.03 12.44 22.55
CA GLY A 127 -10.17 12.25 24.00
C GLY A 127 -10.11 10.79 24.44
N THR A 128 -9.61 9.89 23.58
CA THR A 128 -9.33 8.49 23.91
C THR A 128 -7.86 8.19 23.62
N SER A 129 -7.45 6.93 23.63
CA SER A 129 -6.10 6.52 23.26
C SER A 129 -6.09 5.53 22.10
N ASN A 130 -4.98 5.49 21.37
CA ASN A 130 -4.66 4.47 20.37
C ASN A 130 -3.61 3.52 20.93
N CYS A 131 -3.69 2.24 20.57
CA CYS A 131 -2.63 1.29 20.87
C CYS A 131 -1.42 1.55 19.97
N VAL A 132 -0.23 1.22 20.46
CA VAL A 132 1.03 1.37 19.75
C VAL A 132 1.70 0.01 19.60
N ILE A 133 2.24 -0.25 18.41
CA ILE A 133 3.12 -1.39 18.14
C ILE A 133 4.42 -0.91 17.50
N ASN A 134 5.54 -1.37 18.04
CA ASN A 134 6.87 -1.16 17.47
C ASN A 134 7.30 -2.46 16.77
N VAL A 135 7.42 -2.40 15.45
CA VAL A 135 7.88 -3.50 14.61
C VAL A 135 9.38 -3.37 14.44
N GLN A 136 10.14 -4.34 14.98
CA GLN A 136 11.60 -4.35 15.06
C GLN A 136 12.18 -5.65 14.51
#